data_AF-X1LZF5-F1
#
_entry.id   AF-X1LZF5-F1
#
_cell.length_a   1.000
_cell.length_b   1.000
_cell.length_c   1.000
_cell.angle_alpha   90.00
_cell.angle_beta   90.00
_cell.angle_gamma   90.00
#
_symmetry.space_group_name_H-M   'P 1'
#
loop_
_entity.id
_entity.type
_entity.pdbx_description
1 polymer ?
#
loop_
_entity_poly.entity_id
_entity_poly.type
_entity_poly.pdbx_seq_one_letter_code
_entity_poly.pdbx_strand_id
1 'polypeptide(L)'
;MPTKRSPRKGSLQFWPRKRASKFLPSANWNAINSASGKGLKGFICYKTGMASGYVKDNTEHSMTKGKNIIVPVTVLECPPMKIFSVRFYKNGRVTKEILNKKFDKELKRKLKTPKKDSEKIENIKPEDYDDLRIIAYSNV
;
A
#
# COMPACT_ATOMS: atom_id res chain seq x y z
N MET A 1 0.25 28.44 -39.20
CA MET A 1 0.38 27.54 -38.04
C MET A 1 -0.80 27.78 -37.11
N PRO A 2 -1.55 26.76 -36.65
CA PRO A 2 -2.68 27.02 -35.76
C PRO A 2 -2.17 27.56 -34.42
N THR A 3 -2.50 28.81 -34.10
CA THR A 3 -2.18 29.44 -32.82
C THR A 3 -2.94 28.72 -31.70
N LYS A 4 -2.25 28.25 -30.66
CA LYS A 4 -2.91 27.60 -29.50
C LYS A 4 -3.81 28.64 -28.80
N ARG A 5 -5.12 28.49 -28.94
CA ARG A 5 -6.15 29.34 -28.30
C ARG A 5 -6.68 28.78 -26.98
N SER A 6 -6.32 27.55 -26.63
CA SER A 6 -6.77 26.91 -25.39
C SER A 6 -5.74 25.92 -24.84
N PRO A 7 -5.79 25.62 -23.53
CA PRO A 7 -4.95 24.60 -22.92
C PRO A 7 -5.18 23.22 -23.54
N ARG A 8 -4.21 22.33 -23.34
CA ARG A 8 -4.31 20.94 -23.80
C ARG A 8 -5.50 20.23 -23.15
N LYS A 9 -6.25 19.46 -23.95
CA LYS A 9 -7.39 18.63 -23.50
C LYS A 9 -6.93 17.34 -22.80
N GLY A 10 -6.35 17.50 -21.62
CA GLY A 10 -5.96 16.41 -20.72
C GLY A 10 -4.45 16.20 -20.61
N SER A 11 -4.04 15.62 -19.48
CA SER A 11 -2.64 15.30 -19.20
C SER A 11 -2.17 14.08 -19.99
N LEU A 12 -0.97 14.19 -20.57
CA LEU A 12 -0.28 13.10 -21.24
C LEU A 12 0.25 12.03 -20.29
N GLN A 13 0.43 12.36 -19.01
CA GLN A 13 1.00 11.45 -18.02
C GLN A 13 0.10 10.21 -17.77
N PHE A 14 -1.20 10.34 -18.02
CA PHE A 14 -2.18 9.24 -17.89
C PHE A 14 -2.41 8.50 -19.21
N TRP A 15 -1.58 8.72 -20.23
CA TRP A 15 -1.59 7.96 -21.47
C TRP A 15 -0.56 6.82 -21.40
N PRO A 16 -0.88 5.60 -21.88
CA PRO A 16 -2.12 5.17 -22.52
C PRO A 16 -3.25 4.91 -21.52
N ARG A 17 -4.48 5.30 -21.88
CA ARG A 17 -5.71 5.08 -21.09
C ARG A 17 -6.21 3.64 -21.21
N LYS A 18 -5.37 2.68 -20.80
CA LYS A 18 -5.68 1.24 -20.80
C LYS A 18 -6.11 0.77 -19.41
N ARG A 19 -6.76 -0.40 -19.35
CA ARG A 19 -7.09 -1.06 -18.09
C ARG A 19 -5.80 -1.37 -17.31
N ALA A 20 -5.85 -1.19 -15.99
CA ALA A 20 -4.75 -1.56 -15.12
C ALA A 20 -4.50 -3.07 -15.19
N SER A 21 -3.23 -3.46 -15.26
CA SER A 21 -2.83 -4.87 -15.32
C SER A 21 -3.01 -5.62 -13.99
N LYS A 22 -3.01 -4.90 -12.88
CA LYS A 22 -3.11 -5.44 -11.52
C LYS A 22 -4.32 -4.85 -10.82
N PHE A 23 -5.01 -5.68 -10.05
CA PHE A 23 -6.12 -5.25 -9.21
C PHE A 23 -5.63 -4.39 -8.03
N LEU A 24 -4.62 -4.86 -7.31
CA LEU A 24 -3.96 -4.07 -6.26
C LEU A 24 -2.90 -3.15 -6.89
N PRO A 25 -2.91 -1.84 -6.56
CA PRO A 25 -1.93 -0.91 -7.05
C PRO A 25 -0.54 -1.17 -6.45
N SER A 26 0.50 -0.78 -7.19
CA SER A 26 1.88 -0.80 -6.72
C SER A 26 2.26 0.60 -6.25
N ALA A 27 2.78 0.74 -5.03
CA ALA A 27 3.27 2.00 -4.50
C ALA A 27 4.81 2.07 -4.58
N ASN A 28 5.33 3.30 -4.73
CA ASN A 28 6.76 3.57 -4.57
C ASN A 28 7.08 3.86 -3.10
N TRP A 29 7.53 2.83 -2.38
CA TRP A 29 7.81 2.92 -0.93
C TRP A 29 9.06 3.73 -0.57
N ASN A 30 9.93 4.03 -1.53
CA ASN A 30 11.18 4.78 -1.31
C ASN A 30 10.93 6.27 -1.13
N ALA A 31 9.82 6.78 -1.68
CA ALA A 31 9.41 8.18 -1.50
C ALA A 31 8.95 8.49 -0.07
N ILE A 32 8.65 7.45 0.72
CA ILE A 32 8.19 7.59 2.10
C ILE A 32 9.41 7.45 3.01
N ASN A 33 9.87 8.58 3.53
CA ASN A 33 10.96 8.65 4.50
C ASN A 33 10.52 7.98 5.80
N SER A 34 11.27 6.97 6.23
CA SER A 34 11.07 6.31 7.52
C SER A 34 11.68 7.17 8.64
N ALA A 35 11.14 8.37 8.87
CA ALA A 35 11.72 9.33 9.81
C ALA A 35 11.57 8.90 11.28
N SER A 36 10.68 7.95 11.57
CA SER A 36 10.33 7.58 12.94
C SER A 36 9.86 6.12 13.03
N GLY A 37 10.81 5.19 13.16
CA GLY A 37 10.54 3.83 13.63
C GLY A 37 10.22 2.77 12.55
N LYS A 38 10.47 1.51 12.93
CA LYS A 38 10.29 0.27 12.15
C LYS A 38 8.80 -0.04 11.91
N GLY A 39 8.06 0.89 11.29
CA GLY A 39 6.64 0.74 10.97
C GLY A 39 6.39 0.14 9.59
N LEU A 40 5.27 -0.57 9.44
CA LEU A 40 4.76 -0.96 8.13
C LEU A 40 4.34 0.29 7.34
N LYS A 41 4.80 0.41 6.09
CA LYS A 41 4.55 1.61 5.26
C LYS A 41 3.16 1.66 4.62
N GLY A 42 2.41 0.56 4.61
CA GLY A 42 1.13 0.49 3.91
C GLY A 42 0.20 -0.60 4.42
N PHE A 43 -1.07 -0.46 4.08
CA PHE A 43 -2.16 -1.32 4.52
C PHE A 43 -3.19 -1.51 3.38
N ILE A 44 -3.91 -2.63 3.37
CA ILE A 44 -4.95 -2.95 2.39
C ILE A 44 -6.31 -2.68 3.02
N CYS A 45 -7.11 -1.81 2.38
CA CYS A 45 -8.50 -1.55 2.78
C CYS A 45 -9.43 -1.62 1.57
N TYR A 46 -10.72 -1.80 1.84
CA TYR A 46 -11.79 -1.90 0.86
C TYR A 46 -12.73 -0.71 1.03
N LYS A 47 -13.16 -0.10 -0.09
CA LYS A 47 -14.11 1.01 -0.05
C LYS A 47 -15.51 0.46 0.19
N THR A 48 -16.09 0.78 1.35
CA THR A 48 -17.43 0.33 1.74
C THR A 48 -18.50 1.33 1.31
N GLY A 49 -18.22 2.63 1.46
CA GLY A 49 -19.21 3.66 1.16
C GLY A 49 -18.71 5.09 1.35
N MET A 50 -19.64 6.04 1.24
CA MET A 50 -19.41 7.45 1.46
C MET A 50 -20.52 8.01 2.34
N ALA A 51 -20.18 8.99 3.17
CA ALA A 51 -21.10 9.67 4.07
C ALA A 51 -20.78 11.18 4.13
N SER A 52 -21.58 11.93 4.87
CA SER A 52 -21.35 13.36 5.13
C SER A 52 -20.96 13.52 6.60
N GLY A 53 -19.75 13.99 6.86
CA GLY A 53 -19.26 14.30 8.19
C GLY A 53 -19.66 15.71 8.60
N TYR A 54 -20.30 15.86 9.76
CA TYR A 54 -20.55 17.14 10.38
C TYR A 54 -19.39 17.48 11.32
N VAL A 55 -18.56 18.44 10.93
CA VAL A 55 -17.27 18.72 11.60
C VAL A 55 -17.14 20.21 11.89
N LYS A 56 -16.56 20.56 13.03
CA LYS A 56 -16.19 21.94 13.35
C LYS A 56 -14.85 22.30 12.72
N ASP A 57 -14.81 23.37 11.94
CA ASP A 57 -13.57 23.85 11.34
C ASP A 57 -12.72 24.61 12.36
N ASN A 58 -11.55 24.08 12.69
CA ASN A 58 -10.59 24.69 13.62
C ASN A 58 -9.34 25.22 12.91
N THR A 59 -9.32 25.26 11.57
CA THR A 59 -8.15 25.66 10.80
C THR A 59 -7.84 27.15 10.99
N GLU A 60 -6.56 27.48 11.19
CA GLU A 60 -6.13 28.87 11.35
C GLU A 60 -6.32 29.67 10.05
N HIS A 61 -6.76 30.93 10.16
CA HIS A 61 -7.09 31.82 9.05
C HIS A 61 -8.15 31.32 8.05
N SER A 62 -8.90 30.26 8.37
CA SER A 62 -10.04 29.83 7.56
C SER A 62 -11.23 30.78 7.70
N MET A 63 -11.93 31.06 6.58
CA MET A 63 -13.18 31.83 6.56
C MET A 63 -14.32 31.15 7.34
N THR A 64 -14.22 29.84 7.56
CA THR A 64 -15.20 29.03 8.31
C THR A 64 -14.72 28.66 9.72
N LYS A 65 -13.64 29.27 10.21
CA LYS A 65 -13.10 28.99 11.56
C LYS A 65 -14.19 29.14 12.63
N GLY A 66 -14.35 28.11 13.46
CA GLY A 66 -15.33 28.04 14.54
C GLY A 66 -16.75 27.63 14.13
N LYS A 67 -17.04 27.54 12.82
CA LYS A 67 -18.34 27.10 12.29
C LYS A 67 -18.36 25.60 12.04
N ASN A 68 -19.56 25.03 12.07
CA ASN A 68 -19.77 23.64 11.68
C ASN A 68 -20.00 23.55 10.17
N ILE A 69 -19.24 22.68 9.52
CA ILE A 69 -19.29 22.43 8.08
C ILE A 69 -19.63 20.95 7.83
N ILE A 70 -20.19 20.69 6.65
CA ILE A 70 -20.46 19.33 6.19
C ILE A 70 -19.43 18.97 5.11
N VAL A 71 -18.68 17.89 5.33
CA VAL A 71 -17.61 17.43 4.43
C VAL A 71 -17.91 16.01 3.95
N PRO A 72 -17.78 15.71 2.64
CA PRO A 72 -17.91 14.35 2.15
C PRO A 72 -16.77 13.48 2.69
N VAL A 73 -17.11 12.37 3.33
CA VAL A 73 -16.16 11.39 3.87
C VAL A 73 -16.30 10.05 3.15
N THR A 74 -15.20 9.33 3.00
CA THR A 74 -15.19 7.96 2.46
C THR A 74 -14.86 6.98 3.58
N VAL A 75 -15.69 5.95 3.74
CA VAL A 75 -15.49 4.90 4.74
C VAL A 75 -14.76 3.73 4.08
N LEU A 76 -13.62 3.38 4.66
CA LEU A 76 -12.79 2.25 4.24
C LEU A 76 -12.81 1.17 5.32
N GLU A 77 -13.22 -0.03 4.96
CA GLU A 77 -13.09 -1.20 5.82
C GLU A 77 -11.68 -1.75 5.72
N CYS A 78 -11.01 -1.88 6.86
CA CYS A 78 -9.62 -2.30 6.97
C CYS A 78 -9.55 -3.61 7.78
N PRO A 79 -9.77 -4.76 7.13
CA PRO A 79 -9.72 -6.06 7.78
C PRO A 79 -8.30 -6.39 8.26
N PRO A 80 -8.12 -7.23 9.29
CA PRO A 80 -6.80 -7.62 9.78
C PRO A 80 -5.94 -8.25 8.66
N MET A 81 -4.72 -7.75 8.52
CA MET A 81 -3.74 -8.30 7.58
C MET A 81 -2.86 -9.34 8.25
N LYS A 82 -2.51 -10.39 7.50
CA LYS A 82 -1.57 -11.43 7.93
C LYS A 82 -0.31 -11.40 7.09
N ILE A 83 0.81 -11.72 7.73
CA ILE A 83 2.12 -11.78 7.08
C ILE A 83 2.29 -13.16 6.44
N PHE A 84 2.53 -13.17 5.14
CA PHE A 84 2.83 -14.36 4.35
C PHE A 84 4.31 -14.70 4.38
N SER A 85 5.16 -13.73 4.04
CA SER A 85 6.60 -13.93 3.96
C SER A 85 7.38 -12.64 4.18
N VAL A 86 8.65 -12.79 4.51
CA VAL A 86 9.62 -11.70 4.58
C VAL A 86 10.63 -11.91 3.46
N ARG A 87 10.84 -10.88 2.66
CA ARG A 87 11.70 -10.91 1.47
C ARG A 87 12.85 -9.93 1.64
N PHE A 88 14.05 -10.46 1.44
CA PHE A 88 15.31 -9.73 1.53
C PHE A 88 15.80 -9.40 0.11
N TYR A 89 16.27 -8.17 -0.05
CA TYR A 89 16.78 -7.66 -1.31
C TYR A 89 18.24 -7.24 -1.16
N LYS A 90 19.04 -7.53 -2.19
CA LYS A 90 20.40 -7.02 -2.38
C LYS A 90 20.54 -6.52 -3.81
N ASN A 91 21.03 -5.31 -4.02
CA ASN A 91 21.13 -4.64 -5.31
C ASN A 91 19.80 -4.69 -6.10
N GLY A 92 18.67 -4.52 -5.39
CA GLY A 92 17.32 -4.56 -5.98
C GLY A 92 16.85 -5.94 -6.43
N ARG A 93 17.62 -7.02 -6.20
CA ARG A 93 17.24 -8.41 -6.51
C ARG A 93 16.86 -9.16 -5.24
N VAL A 94 15.91 -10.09 -5.37
CA VAL A 94 15.49 -10.96 -4.28
C VAL A 94 16.58 -11.99 -4.03
N THR A 95 17.16 -11.96 -2.84
CA THR A 95 18.21 -12.90 -2.42
C THR A 95 17.65 -14.04 -1.59
N LYS A 96 16.72 -13.74 -0.69
CA LYS A 96 16.13 -14.72 0.22
C LYS A 96 14.68 -14.36 0.52
N GLU A 97 13.85 -15.40 0.67
CA GLU A 97 12.47 -15.26 1.10
C GLU A 97 12.19 -16.29 2.20
N ILE A 98 11.73 -15.81 3.35
CA ILE A 98 11.31 -16.64 4.47
C ILE A 98 9.80 -16.64 4.51
N LEU A 99 9.24 -17.83 4.42
CA LEU A 99 7.82 -18.07 4.48
C LEU A 99 7.38 -18.26 5.94
N ASN A 100 6.17 -17.81 6.25
CA ASN A 100 5.54 -18.11 7.52
C ASN A 100 5.15 -19.61 7.58
N LYS A 101 5.25 -20.24 8.75
CA LYS A 101 4.91 -21.66 8.93
C LYS A 101 3.40 -21.90 8.99
N LYS A 102 2.65 -20.91 9.47
CA LYS A 102 1.20 -21.00 9.64
C LYS A 102 0.49 -20.30 8.48
N PHE A 103 0.05 -21.07 7.50
CA PHE A 103 -0.81 -20.58 6.42
C PHE A 103 -2.27 -20.92 6.67
N ASP A 104 -3.16 -19.98 6.35
CA ASP A 104 -4.59 -20.24 6.34
C ASP A 104 -4.97 -21.24 5.22
N LYS A 105 -6.04 -22.02 5.45
CA LYS A 105 -6.54 -23.01 4.47
C LYS A 105 -6.89 -22.36 3.14
N GLU A 106 -7.47 -21.16 3.17
CA GLU A 106 -7.85 -20.40 1.96
C GLU A 106 -6.64 -20.02 1.11
N LEU A 107 -5.53 -19.64 1.75
CA LEU A 107 -4.31 -19.29 1.04
C LEU A 107 -3.67 -20.50 0.36
N LYS A 108 -3.67 -21.66 1.04
CA LYS A 108 -3.21 -22.94 0.46
C LYS A 108 -4.05 -23.38 -0.74
N ARG A 109 -5.32 -22.97 -0.83
CA ARG A 109 -6.18 -23.24 -1.99
C ARG A 109 -5.80 -22.37 -3.20
N LYS A 110 -5.39 -21.12 -2.97
CA LYS A 110 -5.03 -20.18 -4.05
C LYS A 110 -3.58 -20.32 -4.50
N LEU A 111 -2.66 -20.68 -3.60
CA LEU A 111 -1.22 -20.73 -3.86
C LEU A 111 -0.65 -22.14 -3.66
N LYS A 112 0.20 -22.58 -4.58
CA LYS A 112 1.04 -23.76 -4.40
C LYS A 112 2.20 -23.39 -3.47
N THR A 113 2.09 -23.71 -2.19
CA THR A 113 3.16 -23.47 -1.22
C THR A 113 4.24 -24.55 -1.33
N PRO A 114 5.53 -24.20 -1.20
CA PRO A 114 6.61 -25.20 -1.15
C PRO A 114 6.43 -26.11 0.07
N LYS A 115 6.73 -27.40 -0.10
CA LYS A 115 6.62 -28.41 0.97
C LYS A 115 7.78 -28.34 1.99
N LYS A 116 8.85 -27.60 1.69
CA LYS A 116 10.02 -27.45 2.55
C LYS A 116 9.84 -26.23 3.45
N ASP A 117 10.08 -26.39 4.75
CA ASP A 117 10.12 -25.29 5.70
C ASP A 117 11.30 -24.36 5.38
N SER A 118 11.02 -23.06 5.29
CA SER A 118 12.08 -22.05 5.16
C SER A 118 12.84 -21.89 6.48
N GLU A 119 14.12 -21.53 6.37
CA GLU A 119 15.03 -21.30 7.48
C GLU A 119 14.49 -20.29 8.51
N LYS A 120 14.92 -20.44 9.77
CA LYS A 120 14.55 -19.52 10.86
C LYS A 120 15.14 -18.13 10.61
N ILE A 121 14.39 -17.10 11.03
CA ILE A 121 14.78 -15.67 10.93
C ILE A 121 16.10 -15.38 11.66
N GLU A 122 16.38 -16.12 12.73
CA GLU A 122 17.55 -15.93 13.61
C GLU A 122 18.91 -16.16 12.92
N ASN A 123 18.94 -16.92 11.83
CA ASN A 123 20.20 -17.28 11.15
C ASN A 123 20.64 -16.24 10.10
N ILE A 124 19.98 -15.09 10.02
CA ILE A 124 20.17 -14.13 8.93
C ILE A 124 20.99 -12.95 9.42
N LYS A 125 22.14 -12.75 8.79
CA LYS A 125 22.98 -11.57 9.00
C LYS A 125 22.33 -10.37 8.30
N PRO A 126 21.97 -9.28 9.02
CA PRO A 126 21.36 -8.09 8.42
C PRO A 126 22.30 -7.36 7.44
N GLU A 127 23.61 -7.50 7.62
CA GLU A 127 24.67 -6.83 6.86
C GLU A 127 24.72 -7.23 5.38
N ASP A 128 24.14 -8.38 5.02
CA ASP A 128 24.18 -8.89 3.66
C ASP A 128 23.12 -8.28 2.73
N TYR A 129 22.18 -7.48 3.27
CA TYR A 129 20.98 -7.04 2.55
C TYR A 129 20.75 -5.53 2.66
N ASP A 130 20.27 -4.95 1.56
CA ASP A 130 20.03 -3.50 1.46
C ASP A 130 18.60 -3.13 1.85
N ASP A 131 17.64 -4.01 1.52
CA ASP A 131 16.21 -3.74 1.61
C ASP A 131 15.45 -4.95 2.17
N LEU A 132 14.47 -4.67 3.04
CA LEU A 132 13.58 -5.69 3.60
C LEU A 132 12.13 -5.34 3.28
N ARG A 133 11.39 -6.29 2.73
CA ARG A 133 9.96 -6.15 2.42
C ARG A 133 9.16 -7.27 3.03
N ILE A 134 7.98 -6.93 3.52
CA ILE A 134 7.01 -7.89 4.05
C ILE A 134 5.95 -8.11 2.97
N ILE A 135 5.67 -9.38 2.68
CA ILE A 135 4.53 -9.78 1.85
C ILE A 135 3.39 -10.09 2.81
N ALA A 136 2.31 -9.35 2.67
CA ALA A 136 1.12 -9.50 3.48
C ALA A 136 -0.12 -9.68 2.60
N TYR A 137 -1.15 -10.27 3.19
CA TYR A 137 -2.45 -10.47 2.56
C TYR A 137 -3.56 -10.11 3.55
N SER A 138 -4.71 -9.71 3.03
CA SER A 138 -5.94 -9.52 3.80
C SER A 138 -6.77 -10.80 3.82
N ASN A 139 -7.44 -11.06 4.95
CA ASN A 139 -8.41 -12.15 5.09
C ASN A 139 -9.80 -11.61 4.77
N VAL A 140 -10.15 -11.55 3.47
CA VAL A 140 -11.49 -11.32 2.94
C VAL A 140 -11.69 -12.21 1.71
#